data_AF-A0A955M837-F1
#
_entry.id   AF-A0A955M837-F1
#
_cell.length_a   1.000
_cell.length_b   1.000
_cell.length_c   1.000
_cell.angle_alpha   90.00
_cell.angle_beta   90.00
_cell.angle_gamma   90.00
#
_symmetry.space_group_name_H-M   'P 1'
#
loop_
_entity.id
_entity.type
_entity.pdbx_description
1 polymer ?
#
loop_
_entity_poly.entity_id
_entity_poly.type
_entity_poly.pdbx_seq_one_letter_code
_entity_poly.pdbx_strand_id
1 'polypeptide(L)'
;MKTVAYLTTAITLFTLIGGVQPAVAQDTSDKIINSFYEHGQKMLKDGNYQEAINDFSRAFLLDPREEKLHDALKSLSRESNVPAAQKMELILIEDLLDYTAKL
;
A
#
# COMPACT_ATOMS: atom_id res chain seq x y z
N MET A 1 52.45 0.42 -14.65
CA MET A 1 51.17 -0.32 -14.62
C MET A 1 50.92 -0.81 -13.19
N LYS A 2 50.31 0.02 -12.32
CA LYS A 2 49.94 -0.31 -10.93
C LYS A 2 48.66 0.44 -10.48
N THR A 3 47.70 0.62 -11.38
CA THR A 3 46.45 1.36 -11.12
C THR A 3 45.22 0.45 -11.00
N VAL A 4 45.34 -0.84 -11.34
CA VAL A 4 44.21 -1.78 -11.36
C VAL A 4 43.91 -2.40 -9.99
N ALA A 5 44.82 -2.30 -9.02
CA ALA A 5 44.66 -2.95 -7.70
C ALA A 5 43.88 -2.14 -6.65
N TYR A 6 43.56 -0.87 -6.92
CA TYR A 6 42.81 -0.01 -5.97
C TYR A 6 41.30 0.06 -6.27
N LEU A 7 40.86 -0.39 -7.45
CA LEU A 7 39.44 -0.32 -7.83
C LEU A 7 38.62 -1.50 -7.26
N THR A 8 39.24 -2.65 -7.03
CA THR A 8 38.56 -3.84 -6.48
C THR A 8 38.38 -3.78 -4.97
N THR A 9 39.22 -3.04 -4.25
CA THR A 9 39.09 -2.83 -2.80
C THR A 9 38.04 -1.77 -2.45
N ALA A 10 37.76 -0.82 -3.34
CA ALA A 10 36.72 0.18 -3.13
C ALA A 10 35.30 -0.41 -3.22
N ILE A 11 35.09 -1.43 -4.06
CA ILE A 11 33.78 -2.09 -4.21
C ILE A 11 33.47 -2.99 -3.02
N THR A 12 34.49 -3.64 -2.43
CA THR A 12 34.32 -4.50 -1.25
C THR A 12 34.16 -3.73 0.06
N LEU A 13 34.49 -2.43 0.10
CA LEU A 13 34.25 -1.60 1.29
C LEU A 13 32.83 -1.01 1.36
N PHE A 14 32.11 -0.94 0.24
CA PHE A 14 30.73 -0.41 0.21
C PHE A 14 29.68 -1.41 0.72
N THR A 15 30.02 -2.69 0.84
CA THR A 15 29.12 -3.72 1.39
C THR A 15 29.08 -3.75 2.92
N LEU A 16 29.93 -2.97 3.61
CA LEU A 16 30.00 -2.96 5.08
C LEU A 16 29.16 -1.86 5.75
N ILE A 17 28.54 -0.96 4.98
CA ILE A 17 27.61 0.06 5.50
C ILE A 17 26.21 -0.28 4.98
N GLY A 18 25.52 -1.19 5.67
CA GLY A 18 24.06 -1.30 5.67
C GLY A 18 23.40 -1.18 4.29
N GLY A 19 23.73 -2.05 3.35
CA GLY A 19 22.85 -2.31 2.21
C GLY A 19 21.57 -2.96 2.75
N VAL A 20 20.59 -2.14 3.15
CA VAL A 20 19.22 -2.62 3.34
C VAL A 20 18.79 -3.19 2.00
N GLN A 21 18.73 -4.52 1.92
CA GLN A 21 18.20 -5.21 0.76
C GLN A 21 16.73 -4.78 0.63
N PRO A 22 16.33 -4.08 -0.45
CA PRO A 22 14.95 -3.61 -0.60
C PRO A 22 13.93 -4.77 -0.63
N ALA A 23 14.39 -5.99 -0.92
CA ALA A 23 13.55 -7.18 -0.96
C ALA A 23 12.87 -7.53 0.37
N VAL A 24 13.53 -7.32 1.52
CA VAL A 24 12.97 -7.69 2.84
C VAL A 24 11.94 -6.66 3.31
N ALA A 25 12.18 -5.38 3.03
CA ALA A 25 11.26 -4.30 3.34
C ALA A 25 9.98 -4.39 2.49
N GLN A 26 10.11 -4.72 1.21
CA GLN A 26 8.97 -4.83 0.31
C GLN A 26 8.11 -6.08 0.60
N ASP A 27 8.72 -7.24 0.84
CA ASP A 27 8.00 -8.47 1.23
C ASP A 27 7.17 -8.29 2.52
N THR A 28 7.69 -7.48 3.46
CA THR A 28 6.96 -7.17 4.70
C THR A 28 5.79 -6.23 4.44
N SER A 29 5.98 -5.17 3.63
CA SER A 29 4.90 -4.25 3.26
C SER A 29 3.78 -4.95 2.51
N ASP A 30 4.12 -5.82 1.55
CA ASP A 30 3.13 -6.58 0.76
C ASP A 30 2.26 -7.47 1.65
N LYS A 31 2.86 -8.13 2.65
CA LYS A 31 2.12 -8.93 3.65
C LYS A 31 1.16 -8.09 4.48
N ILE A 32 1.59 -6.90 4.91
CA ILE A 32 0.75 -5.99 5.70
C ILE A 32 -0.41 -5.47 4.85
N ILE A 33 -0.13 -5.06 3.61
CA ILE A 33 -1.15 -4.62 2.63
C ILE A 33 -2.20 -5.73 2.43
N ASN A 34 -1.74 -6.97 2.17
CA ASN A 34 -2.63 -8.11 1.96
C ASN A 34 -3.44 -8.43 3.21
N SER A 35 -2.85 -8.35 4.40
CA SER A 35 -3.55 -8.57 5.66
C SER A 35 -4.68 -7.57 5.90
N PHE A 36 -4.45 -6.28 5.66
CA PHE A 36 -5.50 -5.27 5.75
C PHE A 36 -6.56 -5.47 4.68
N TYR A 37 -6.16 -5.77 3.44
CA TYR A 37 -7.10 -6.04 2.36
C TYR A 37 -8.03 -7.24 2.64
N GLU A 38 -7.48 -8.34 3.12
CA GLU A 38 -8.25 -9.54 3.47
C GLU A 38 -9.21 -9.27 4.64
N HIS A 39 -8.74 -8.56 5.67
CA HIS A 39 -9.58 -8.21 6.81
C HIS A 39 -10.71 -7.25 6.39
N GLY A 40 -10.40 -6.21 5.60
CA GLY A 40 -11.39 -5.28 5.07
C GLY A 40 -12.45 -5.97 4.21
N GLN A 41 -12.06 -6.95 3.38
CA GLN A 41 -13.02 -7.77 2.63
C GLN A 41 -13.94 -8.57 3.54
N LYS A 42 -13.43 -9.11 4.65
CA LYS A 42 -14.25 -9.82 5.64
C LYS A 42 -15.25 -8.85 6.29
N MET A 43 -14.78 -7.69 6.74
CA MET A 43 -15.63 -6.67 7.36
C MET A 43 -16.71 -6.16 6.39
N LEU A 44 -16.37 -5.99 5.11
CA LEU A 44 -17.33 -5.64 4.07
C LEU A 44 -18.43 -6.69 3.91
N LYS A 45 -18.06 -7.98 3.87
CA LYS A 45 -19.02 -9.09 3.80
C LYS A 45 -19.91 -9.17 5.04
N ASP A 46 -19.34 -8.84 6.20
CA ASP A 46 -20.05 -8.82 7.48
C ASP A 46 -20.94 -7.56 7.62
N GLY A 47 -20.88 -6.60 6.69
CA GLY A 47 -21.61 -5.34 6.72
C GLY A 47 -21.00 -4.28 7.64
N ASN A 48 -19.82 -4.55 8.20
CA ASN A 48 -19.05 -3.62 9.03
C ASN A 48 -18.28 -2.61 8.16
N TYR A 49 -19.02 -1.74 7.48
CA TYR A 49 -18.48 -0.80 6.51
C TYR A 49 -17.39 0.11 7.07
N GLN A 50 -17.51 0.62 8.30
CA GLN A 50 -16.48 1.49 8.89
C GLN A 50 -15.15 0.75 9.07
N GLU A 51 -15.18 -0.51 9.53
CA GLU A 51 -13.96 -1.30 9.72
C GLU A 51 -13.35 -1.63 8.35
N ALA A 52 -14.17 -1.96 7.36
CA ALA A 52 -13.72 -2.17 5.99
C ALA A 52 -13.04 -0.92 5.39
N ILE A 53 -13.65 0.26 5.56
CA ILE A 53 -13.07 1.55 5.13
C ILE A 53 -11.73 1.78 5.81
N ASN A 54 -11.64 1.58 7.12
CA ASN A 54 -10.41 1.77 7.88
C ASN A 54 -9.29 0.85 7.38
N ASP A 55 -9.57 -0.43 7.18
CA ASP A 55 -8.56 -1.39 6.72
C ASP A 55 -8.10 -1.13 5.29
N PHE A 56 -9.03 -0.90 4.37
CA PHE A 56 -8.68 -0.54 3.00
C PHE A 56 -7.89 0.77 2.93
N SER A 57 -8.25 1.77 3.75
CA SER A 57 -7.52 3.03 3.83
C SER A 57 -6.11 2.84 4.36
N ARG A 58 -5.91 2.00 5.39
CA ARG A 58 -4.58 1.68 5.92
C ARG A 58 -3.71 0.96 4.88
N ALA A 59 -4.29 0.00 4.16
CA ALA A 59 -3.59 -0.67 3.06
C ALA A 59 -3.20 0.34 1.96
N PHE A 60 -4.12 1.25 1.60
CA PHE A 60 -3.91 2.23 0.54
C PHE A 60 -2.81 3.22 0.89
N LEU A 61 -2.71 3.63 2.16
CA LEU A 61 -1.62 4.50 2.63
C LEU A 61 -0.24 3.84 2.56
N LEU A 62 -0.17 2.50 2.54
CA LEU A 62 1.09 1.76 2.42
C LEU A 62 1.55 1.65 0.96
N ASP A 63 0.63 1.35 0.03
CA ASP A 63 0.88 1.44 -1.40
C ASP A 63 -0.32 2.06 -2.14
N PRO A 64 -0.26 3.37 -2.45
CA PRO A 64 -1.31 4.05 -3.17
C PRO A 64 -1.47 3.61 -4.63
N ARG A 65 -0.59 2.78 -5.18
CA ARG A 65 -0.65 2.30 -6.57
C ARG A 65 -1.20 0.88 -6.69
N GLU A 66 -1.50 0.23 -5.57
CA GLU A 66 -2.04 -1.12 -5.54
C GLU A 66 -3.50 -1.13 -6.05
N GLU A 67 -3.70 -1.63 -7.27
CA GLU A 67 -4.95 -1.58 -8.01
C GLU A 67 -6.12 -2.23 -7.25
N LYS A 68 -5.88 -3.36 -6.57
CA LYS A 68 -6.94 -4.07 -5.83
C LYS A 68 -7.54 -3.22 -4.70
N LEU A 69 -6.78 -2.27 -4.16
CA LEU A 69 -7.26 -1.35 -3.11
C LEU A 69 -8.12 -0.24 -3.70
N HIS A 70 -7.77 0.25 -4.89
CA HIS A 70 -8.60 1.21 -5.62
C HIS A 70 -9.97 0.60 -5.93
N ASP A 71 -9.97 -0.63 -6.42
CA ASP A 71 -11.19 -1.35 -6.75
C ASP A 71 -12.03 -1.64 -5.50
N ALA A 72 -11.40 -2.03 -4.39
CA ALA A 72 -12.09 -2.24 -3.13
C ALA A 72 -12.76 -0.96 -2.61
N LEU A 73 -12.06 0.17 -2.62
CA LEU A 73 -12.59 1.45 -2.14
C LEU A 73 -13.71 1.97 -3.06
N LYS A 74 -13.53 1.88 -4.39
CA LYS A 74 -14.56 2.26 -5.37
C LYS A 74 -15.81 1.38 -5.28
N SER A 75 -15.65 0.07 -5.08
CA SER A 75 -16.78 -0.84 -4.91
C SER A 75 -17.53 -0.55 -3.61
N LEU A 76 -16.80 -0.28 -2.50
CA LEU A 76 -17.41 0.07 -1.22
C LEU A 76 -18.20 1.38 -1.30
N SER A 77 -17.70 2.40 -2.00
CA SER A 77 -18.44 3.66 -2.26
C SER A 77 -19.77 3.45 -2.98
N ARG A 78 -19.82 2.49 -3.90
CA ARG A 78 -21.01 2.16 -4.69
C ARG A 78 -21.98 1.24 -3.95
N GLU A 79 -21.59 0.70 -2.80
CA GLU A 79 -22.43 -0.21 -2.03
C GLU A 79 -23.65 0.54 -1.47
N SER A 80 -24.84 0.04 -1.77
CA SER A 80 -26.10 0.74 -1.50
C SER A 80 -26.34 0.92 0.00
N ASN A 81 -25.92 -0.07 0.79
CA ASN A 81 -26.13 -0.19 2.22
C ASN A 81 -25.16 0.64 3.08
N VAL A 82 -24.17 1.30 2.48
CA VAL A 82 -23.21 2.13 3.22
C VAL A 82 -23.91 3.38 3.78
N PRO A 83 -23.83 3.63 5.10
CA PRO A 83 -24.35 4.82 5.76
C PRO A 83 -23.85 6.13 5.14
N ALA A 84 -24.69 7.16 5.12
CA ALA A 84 -24.36 8.46 4.52
C ALA A 84 -23.08 9.11 5.12
N ALA A 85 -22.84 8.95 6.42
CA ALA A 85 -21.63 9.45 7.08
C ALA A 85 -20.35 8.84 6.49
N GLN A 86 -20.39 7.54 6.17
CA GLN A 86 -19.27 6.80 5.60
C GLN A 86 -19.12 7.06 4.10
N LYS A 87 -20.21 7.35 3.40
CA LYS A 87 -20.16 7.81 2.00
C LYS A 87 -19.40 9.12 1.85
N MET A 88 -19.54 10.05 2.80
CA MET A 88 -18.74 11.28 2.80
C MET A 88 -17.23 11.02 2.93
N GLU A 89 -16.84 10.06 3.78
CA GLU A 89 -15.44 9.63 3.91
C GLU A 89 -14.94 9.03 2.59
N LEU A 90 -15.75 8.19 1.95
CA LEU A 90 -15.40 7.55 0.68
C LEU A 90 -15.27 8.54 -0.48
N ILE A 91 -16.08 9.60 -0.52
CA ILE A 91 -15.94 10.67 -1.54
C ILE A 91 -14.55 11.32 -1.44
N LEU A 92 -14.08 11.61 -0.22
CA LEU A 92 -12.74 12.18 -0.03
C LEU A 92 -11.65 11.20 -0.48
N ILE A 93 -11.86 9.91 -0.26
CA ILE A 93 -10.95 8.86 -0.71
C ILE A 93 -10.97 8.77 -2.23
N GLU A 94 -12.12 8.80 -2.89
CA GLU A 94 -12.24 8.78 -4.36
C GLU A 94 -11.49 9.96 -5.01
N ASP A 95 -11.64 11.17 -4.49
CA ASP A 95 -10.89 12.33 -4.96
C ASP A 95 -9.37 12.11 -4.86
N LEU A 96 -8.92 11.47 -3.77
CA LEU A 96 -7.51 11.09 -3.59
C LEU A 96 -7.07 10.01 -4.57
N LEU A 97 -7.90 9.00 -4.84
CA LEU A 97 -7.63 7.96 -5.84
C LEU A 97 -7.46 8.54 -7.24
N ASP A 98 -8.34 9.46 -7.63
CA ASP A 98 -8.28 10.13 -8.94
C ASP A 98 -7.07 11.06 -9.07
N TYR A 99 -6.59 11.61 -7.97
CA TYR A 99 -5.34 12.36 -7.93
C TYR A 99 -4.12 11.44 -8.08
N THR A 100 -4.05 10.34 -7.32
CA THR A 100 -2.91 9.42 -7.37
C THR A 100 -2.81 8.68 -8.70
N ALA A 101 -3.93 8.41 -9.38
CA ALA A 101 -3.94 7.81 -10.71
C ALA A 101 -3.34 8.70 -11.83
N LYS A 102 -3.14 10.00 -11.57
CA LYS A 102 -2.57 10.97 -12.54
C LYS A 102 -1.07 11.19 -12.37
N LEU A 103 -0.47 10.70 -11.28
CA LEU A 103 0.96 10.85 -10.97
C LEU A 103 1.79 9.77 -11.67
#